data_AF-A0A502SRH2-F1
#
_entry.id   AF-A0A502SRH2-F1
#
_cell.length_a   1.000
_cell.length_b   1.000
_cell.length_c   1.000
_cell.angle_alpha   90.00
_cell.angle_beta   90.00
_cell.angle_gamma   90.00
#
_symmetry.space_group_name_H-M   'P 1'
#
loop_
_entity.id
_entity.type
_entity.pdbx_description
1 polymer ?
#
loop_
_entity_poly.entity_id
_entity_poly.type
_entity_poly.pdbx_seq_one_letter_code
_entity_poly.pdbx_strand_id
1 'polypeptide(L)' 'MNGNNGNRRAELANDIRRQAGSEATKRFLRTLPVFRLEREMPRQLTDLLDRLDGAEAENADDPRRQ' A
#
# COMPACT_ATOMS: atom_id res chain seq x y z
N MET A 1 35.01 -7.13 22.75
CA MET A 1 34.39 -5.78 22.71
C MET A 1 33.35 -5.74 21.58
N ASN A 2 32.06 -5.99 21.83
CA ASN A 2 31.02 -5.96 20.77
C ASN A 2 29.67 -5.35 21.23
N GLY A 3 29.59 -4.77 22.43
CA GLY A 3 28.33 -4.23 22.98
C GLY A 3 27.91 -2.87 22.42
N ASN A 4 28.85 -2.08 21.88
CA ASN A 4 28.59 -0.69 21.50
C ASN A 4 28.01 -0.53 20.07
N ASN A 5 28.25 -1.51 19.21
CA ASN A 5 27.82 -1.44 17.80
C ASN A 5 26.32 -1.71 17.62
N GLY A 6 25.73 -2.55 18.48
CA GLY A 6 24.29 -2.83 18.47
C GLY A 6 23.46 -1.62 18.88
N ASN A 7 23.85 -0.94 19.96
CA ASN A 7 23.13 0.23 20.46
C ASN A 7 23.16 1.40 19.47
N ARG A 8 24.34 1.70 18.90
CA ARG A 8 24.50 2.75 17.88
C ARG A 8 23.64 2.51 16.64
N ARG A 9 23.52 1.25 16.20
CA ARG A 9 22.64 0.88 15.07
C ARG A 9 21.17 1.07 15.40
N ALA A 10 20.75 0.76 16.63
CA ALA A 10 19.38 0.96 17.07
C ALA A 10 19.03 2.45 17.17
N GLU A 11 19.93 3.27 17.72
CA GLU A 11 19.80 4.73 17.76
C GLU A 11 19.69 5.32 16.35
N LEU A 12 20.59 4.93 15.44
CA LEU A 12 20.54 5.37 14.05
C LEU A 12 19.24 4.97 13.35
N ALA A 13 18.76 3.74 13.55
CA ALA A 13 17.49 3.30 12.98
C ALA A 13 16.31 4.14 13.50
N ASN A 14 16.31 4.50 14.78
CA ASN A 14 15.31 5.40 15.35
C ASN A 14 15.40 6.81 14.79
N ASP A 15 16.60 7.34 14.60
CA ASP A 15 16.83 8.65 14.00
C ASP A 15 16.34 8.70 12.55
N ILE A 16 16.63 7.67 11.76
CA ILE A 16 16.16 7.53 10.38
C ILE A 16 14.63 7.50 10.34
N ARG A 17 13.99 6.67 11.17
CA ARG A 17 12.52 6.62 11.25
C ARG A 17 11.92 7.97 11.63
N ARG A 18 12.54 8.68 12.59
CA ARG A 18 12.11 10.01 13.02
C ARG A 18 12.19 11.03 11.88
N GLN A 19 13.29 11.04 11.13
CA GLN A 19 13.47 11.94 9.99
C GLN A 19 12.51 11.60 8.85
N ALA A 20 12.41 10.32 8.48
CA ALA A 20 11.50 9.84 7.44
C ALA A 20 10.03 10.14 7.79
N GLY A 21 9.66 10.03 9.07
CA GLY A 21 8.33 10.34 9.58
C GLY A 21 8.05 11.81 9.84
N SER A 22 9.01 12.71 9.60
CA SER A 22 8.83 14.14 9.83
C SER A 22 7.79 14.74 8.88
N GLU A 23 7.08 15.78 9.31
CA GLU A 23 6.09 16.45 8.46
C GLU A 23 6.71 17.13 7.24
N ALA A 24 7.96 17.60 7.34
CA ALA A 24 8.71 18.12 6.20
C ALA A 24 8.91 17.03 5.14
N THR A 25 9.39 15.84 5.54
CA THR A 25 9.57 14.71 4.64
C THR A 25 8.25 14.22 4.06
N LYS A 26 7.19 14.09 4.88
CA LYS A 26 5.85 13.71 4.38
C LYS A 26 5.30 14.70 3.36
N ARG A 27 5.43 16.01 3.60
CA ARG A 27 5.01 17.06 2.65
C ARG A 27 5.77 16.94 1.34
N PHE A 28 7.09 16.72 1.40
CA PHE A 28 7.90 16.48 0.21
C PHE A 28 7.49 15.21 -0.53
N LEU A 29 7.30 14.08 0.15
CA LEU A 29 6.88 12.84 -0.51
C LEU A 29 5.53 13.01 -1.22
N ARG A 30 4.57 13.74 -0.64
CA ARG A 30 3.27 14.03 -1.28
C ARG A 30 3.36 14.83 -2.58
N THR A 31 4.47 15.53 -2.85
CA THR A 31 4.66 16.23 -4.14
C THR A 31 5.23 15.31 -5.22
N LEU A 32 5.77 14.14 -4.85
CA LEU A 32 6.34 13.20 -5.79
C LEU A 32 5.23 12.36 -6.46
N PRO A 33 5.29 12.16 -7.79
CA PRO A 33 4.25 11.43 -8.54
C PRO A 33 3.95 10.03 -8.00
N VAL A 34 4.98 9.30 -7.56
CA VAL A 34 4.86 7.91 -7.09
C VAL A 34 4.11 7.76 -5.76
N PHE A 35 4.08 8.82 -4.94
CA PHE A 35 3.37 8.82 -3.66
C PHE A 35 2.07 9.63 -3.71
N ARG A 36 1.69 10.10 -4.90
CA ARG A 36 0.40 10.76 -5.09
C ARG A 36 -0.69 9.70 -4.87
N LEU A 37 -1.67 10.03 -4.03
CA LEU A 37 -2.86 9.20 -3.90
C LEU A 37 -3.64 9.29 -5.21
N GLU A 38 -3.66 8.19 -5.97
CA GLU A 38 -4.55 8.03 -7.10
C GLU A 38 -5.99 7.97 -6.57
N ARG A 39 -6.83 8.93 -6.97
CA ARG A 39 -8.21 9.03 -6.46
C ARG A 39 -9.17 8.17 -7.27
N GLU A 40 -8.80 7.88 -8.51
CA GLU A 40 -9.59 7.08 -9.42
C GLU A 40 -9.07 5.65 -9.40
N MET A 41 -9.99 4.68 -9.38
CA MET A 41 -9.60 3.28 -9.47
C MET A 41 -8.95 3.01 -10.83
N PRO A 42 -7.77 2.35 -10.87
CA PRO A 42 -7.17 1.93 -12.12
C PRO A 42 -8.15 1.07 -12.92
N ARG A 43 -8.31 1.37 -14.23
CA ARG A 43 -9.24 0.64 -15.11
C ARG A 43 -9.07 -0.87 -15.04
N GLN A 44 -7.83 -1.34 -14.99
CA GLN A 44 -7.51 -2.77 -14.87
C GLN A 44 -8.14 -3.43 -13.63
N LEU A 45 -8.23 -2.71 -12.50
CA LEU A 45 -8.87 -3.22 -11.31
C LEU A 45 -10.40 -3.20 -11.46
N THR A 46 -10.96 -2.15 -12.05
CA THR A 46 -12.39 -2.09 -12.37
C THR A 46 -12.81 -3.22 -13.30
N ASP A 47 -12.07 -3.45 -14.39
CA ASP A 47 -12.36 -4.51 -15.35
C ASP A 47 -12.32 -5.90 -14.70
N LEU A 48 -11.43 -6.11 -13.73
CA LEU A 48 -11.35 -7.35 -12.96
C LEU A 48 -12.54 -7.55 -12.02
N LEU A 49 -13.01 -6.47 -11.38
CA LEU A 49 -14.20 -6.49 -10.54
C LEU A 49 -15.45 -6.74 -11.36
N ASP A 50 -15.61 -6.06 -12.50
CA ASP A 50 -16.74 -6.28 -13.41
C ASP A 50 -16.80 -7.74 -13.90
N ARG A 51 -15.64 -8.34 -14.17
CA ARG A 51 -15.55 -9.77 -14.53
C ARG A 51 -15.93 -10.68 -13.36
N LEU A 52 -15.56 -10.33 -12.14
CA LEU A 52 -15.91 -11.09 -10.95
C LEU A 52 -17.43 -11.06 -10.72
N ASP A 53 -18.02 -9.87 -10.78
CA ASP A 53 -19.47 -9.67 -10.64
C ASP A 53 -20.24 -10.46 -11.71
N GLY A 54 -19.76 -10.47 -12.95
CA GLY A 54 -20.34 -11.28 -14.03
C GLY A 54 -20.30 -12.78 -13.74
N ALA A 55 -19.16 -13.29 -13.25
CA ALA A 55 -19.01 -14.70 -12.91
C ALA A 55 -19.88 -15.10 -11.71
N GLU A 56 -20.06 -14.21 -10.71
CA GLU A 56 -20.93 -14.46 -9.57
C GLU A 56 -22.40 -14.52 -9.99
N ALA A 57 -22.85 -13.64 -10.87
CA ALA A 57 -24.19 -13.67 -11.44
C ALA A 57 -24.47 -14.98 -12.21
N GLU A 58 -23.54 -15.39 -13.09
CA GLU A 58 -23.65 -16.66 -13.82
C GLU A 58 -23.72 -17.89 -12.90
N ASN A 59 -22.99 -17.87 -11.78
CA ASN A 59 -23.04 -18.95 -10.79
C ASN A 59 -24.32 -18.93 -9.92
N ALA A 60 -24.91 -17.75 -9.71
CA ALA A 60 -26.19 -17.60 -8.99
C ALA A 60 -27.37 -18.08 -9.85
N ASP A 61 -27.25 -17.94 -11.17
CA ASP A 61 -28.25 -18.39 -12.14
C ASP A 61 -28.11 -19.89 -12.51
N ASP A 62 -27.14 -20.63 -11.95
CA ASP A 62 -27.02 -22.08 -12.17
C ASP A 62 -28.10 -22.85 -11.38
N PRO A 63 -29.12 -23.42 -12.05
CA PRO A 63 -30.20 -24.14 -11.39
C PRO A 63 -29.73 -25.47 -10.76
N ARG A 64 -28.47 -25.89 -10.97
CA ARG A 64 -27.90 -27.10 -10.36
C ARG A 64 -27.44 -26.90 -8.91
N ARG A 65 -27.48 -25.68 -8.38
CA ARG A 65 -27.11 -25.34 -7.00
C ARG A 65 -28.27 -25.09 -6.05
N GLN A 66 -29.53 -25.18 -6.50
CA GLN A 66 -30.73 -25.10 -5.64
C GLN A 66 -31.13 -26.47 -5.09
#